data_AF-A0A2E8YGE1-F1
#
_entry.id   AF-A0A2E8YGE1-F1
#
_cell.length_a   1.000
_cell.length_b   1.000
_cell.length_c   1.000
_cell.angle_alpha   90.00
_cell.angle_beta   90.00
_cell.angle_gamma   90.00
#
_symmetry.space_group_name_H-M   'P 1'
#
loop_
_entity.id
_entity.type
_entity.pdbx_description
1 polymer ?
#
loop_
_entity_poly.entity_id
_entity_poly.type
_entity_poly.pdbx_seq_one_letter_code
_entity_poly.pdbx_strand_id
1 'polypeptide(L)'
;MTDHDPYRPPRSGPDPSDDLPAFAGLWRFLFWFSALLMSLALIGFPHIENTTVFDYIDFFVSSIATVGLFGFAYQKPISSIVFWRWFFYGSAIEGLFYSLLLPATGLPRYGEEMAFDGWYVFELVYMALILVALYRYAYRSPAAWRLSRDY
;
A
#
# COMPACT_ATOMS: atom_id res chain seq x y z
N MET A 1 -36.59 25.72 21.84
CA MET A 1 -37.03 24.57 22.63
C MET A 1 -35.95 23.51 22.54
N THR A 2 -35.17 23.38 23.61
CA THR A 2 -34.09 22.41 23.75
C THR A 2 -34.70 21.04 24.02
N ASP A 3 -34.69 20.20 22.99
CA ASP A 3 -35.06 18.78 23.08
C ASP A 3 -33.96 18.05 23.88
N HIS A 4 -34.14 18.00 25.20
CA HIS A 4 -33.22 17.38 26.14
C HIS A 4 -33.80 16.04 26.59
N ASP A 5 -34.00 15.12 25.64
CA ASP A 5 -34.44 13.75 25.93
C ASP A 5 -33.35 13.02 26.76
N PRO A 6 -33.60 12.74 28.05
CA PRO A 6 -32.63 12.08 28.92
C PRO A 6 -32.52 10.57 28.66
N TYR A 7 -33.39 10.01 27.80
CA TYR A 7 -33.38 8.60 27.42
C TYR A 7 -32.71 8.33 26.08
N ARG A 8 -32.09 9.34 25.47
CA ARG A 8 -31.37 9.15 24.22
C ARG A 8 -30.17 8.22 24.52
N PRO A 9 -30.13 7.00 23.95
CA PRO A 9 -29.01 6.11 24.17
C PRO A 9 -27.74 6.82 23.68
N PRO A 10 -26.60 6.67 24.39
CA PRO A 10 -25.33 7.22 23.91
C PRO A 10 -25.14 6.74 22.48
N ARG A 11 -24.82 7.66 21.56
CA ARG A 11 -24.48 7.30 20.18
C ARG A 11 -23.23 6.40 20.25
N SER A 12 -23.44 5.10 20.29
CA SER A 12 -22.39 4.06 20.37
C SER A 12 -22.05 3.51 18.99
N GLY A 13 -22.48 4.18 17.92
CA GLY A 13 -21.98 3.91 16.58
C GLY A 13 -20.63 4.60 16.42
N PRO A 14 -19.59 3.92 15.90
CA PRO A 14 -18.35 4.60 15.53
C PRO A 14 -18.70 5.76 14.61
N ASP A 15 -18.22 6.96 14.94
CA ASP A 15 -18.49 8.16 14.17
C ASP A 15 -17.94 7.93 12.75
N PRO A 16 -18.74 8.07 11.67
CA PRO A 16 -18.22 7.90 10.32
C PRO A 16 -17.09 8.90 9.99
N SER A 17 -16.92 9.96 10.78
CA SER A 17 -15.77 10.87 10.69
C SER A 17 -14.47 10.34 11.32
N ASP A 18 -14.54 9.34 12.22
CA ASP A 18 -13.36 8.66 12.81
C ASP A 18 -12.71 7.66 11.84
N ASP A 19 -13.41 7.27 10.77
CA ASP A 19 -12.94 6.26 9.80
C ASP A 19 -12.13 6.87 8.62
N LEU A 20 -11.98 8.20 8.55
CA LEU A 20 -11.13 8.84 7.55
C LEU A 20 -9.65 8.64 7.92
N PRO A 21 -8.77 8.33 6.95
CA PRO A 21 -7.36 8.16 7.24
C PRO A 21 -6.80 9.48 7.78
N ALA A 22 -6.36 9.47 9.05
CA ALA A 22 -5.55 10.53 9.60
C ALA A 22 -4.40 10.82 8.62
N PHE A 23 -4.24 12.09 8.23
CA PHE A 23 -3.32 12.54 7.18
C PHE A 23 -3.67 12.06 5.76
N ALA A 24 -4.94 12.16 5.33
CA ALA A 24 -5.34 11.88 3.94
C ALA A 24 -4.46 12.56 2.87
N GLY A 25 -3.92 13.74 3.15
CA GLY A 25 -2.96 14.43 2.27
C GLY A 25 -1.64 13.67 2.08
N LEU A 26 -1.10 13.06 3.14
CA LEU A 26 0.13 12.27 3.07
C LEU A 26 -0.05 11.02 2.21
N TRP A 27 -1.18 10.31 2.37
CA TRP A 27 -1.46 9.11 1.58
C TRP A 27 -1.68 9.40 0.10
N ARG A 28 -2.31 10.55 -0.22
CA ARG A 28 -2.44 11.02 -1.60
C ARG A 28 -1.11 11.42 -2.19
N PHE A 29 -0.26 12.12 -1.43
CA PHE A 29 1.10 12.42 -1.85
C PHE A 29 1.89 11.13 -2.11
N LEU A 30 1.84 10.18 -1.18
CA LEU A 30 2.49 8.88 -1.34
C LEU A 30 2.00 8.15 -2.59
N PHE A 31 0.69 8.16 -2.86
CA PHE A 31 0.14 7.59 -4.09
C PHE A 31 0.75 8.23 -5.35
N TRP A 32 0.72 9.56 -5.45
CA TRP A 32 1.26 10.24 -6.64
C TRP A 32 2.77 10.06 -6.78
N PHE A 33 3.48 10.05 -5.66
CA PHE A 33 4.90 9.76 -5.62
C PHE A 33 5.19 8.32 -6.09
N SER A 34 4.48 7.32 -5.56
CA SER A 34 4.54 5.93 -6.02
C SER A 34 4.21 5.79 -7.50
N ALA A 35 3.14 6.42 -7.97
CA ALA A 35 2.73 6.37 -9.38
C ALA A 35 3.78 7.00 -10.31
N LEU A 36 4.42 8.09 -9.87
CA LEU A 36 5.53 8.71 -10.60
C LEU A 36 6.73 7.76 -10.66
N LEU A 37 7.15 7.19 -9.53
CA LEU A 37 8.25 6.21 -9.49
C LEU A 37 7.98 5.01 -10.38
N MET A 38 6.76 4.44 -10.33
CA MET A 38 6.36 3.32 -11.19
C MET A 38 6.39 3.69 -12.68
N SER A 39 6.02 4.92 -13.02
CA SER A 39 6.08 5.41 -14.40
C SER A 39 7.51 5.56 -14.89
N LEU A 40 8.41 6.10 -14.06
CA LEU A 40 9.84 6.20 -14.36
C LEU A 40 10.47 4.80 -14.49
N ALA A 41 10.14 3.90 -13.56
CA ALA A 41 10.58 2.51 -13.60
C ALA A 41 10.13 1.82 -14.89
N LEU A 42 8.86 1.99 -15.31
CA LEU A 42 8.34 1.40 -16.55
C LEU A 42 9.10 1.86 -17.81
N ILE A 43 9.53 3.12 -17.86
CA ILE A 43 10.31 3.67 -18.99
C ILE A 43 11.75 3.13 -18.95
N GLY A 44 12.33 3.03 -17.74
CA GLY A 44 13.70 2.55 -17.55
C GLY A 44 13.87 1.04 -17.71
N PHE A 45 12.86 0.25 -17.31
CA PHE A 45 12.93 -1.21 -17.22
C PHE A 45 13.44 -1.91 -18.49
N PRO A 46 12.98 -1.55 -19.71
CA PRO A 46 13.43 -2.20 -20.94
C PRO A 46 14.90 -1.95 -21.30
N HIS A 47 15.54 -0.94 -20.67
CA HIS A 47 16.88 -0.49 -21.01
C HIS A 47 17.95 -0.98 -20.02
N ILE A 48 17.56 -1.77 -19.03
CA ILE A 48 18.44 -2.21 -17.95
C ILE A 48 18.96 -3.61 -18.23
N GLU A 49 20.28 -3.73 -18.26
CA GLU A 49 20.96 -5.03 -18.34
C GLU A 49 20.89 -5.75 -16.98
N ASN A 50 20.93 -7.09 -16.98
CA ASN A 50 20.86 -7.95 -15.79
C ASN A 50 19.53 -7.96 -15.02
N THR A 51 18.40 -7.66 -15.68
CA THR A 51 17.07 -7.86 -15.09
C THR A 51 16.77 -9.35 -14.90
N THR A 52 16.34 -9.70 -13.71
CA THR A 52 15.96 -11.05 -13.29
C THR A 52 14.43 -11.21 -13.26
N VAL A 53 13.96 -12.45 -13.22
CA VAL A 53 12.51 -12.76 -13.07
C VAL A 53 11.95 -12.16 -11.78
N PHE A 54 12.77 -12.04 -10.72
CA PHE A 54 12.35 -11.48 -9.44
C PHE A 54 12.01 -9.99 -9.55
N ASP A 55 12.75 -9.24 -10.36
CA ASP A 55 12.49 -7.82 -10.59
C ASP A 55 11.13 -7.59 -11.29
N TYR A 56 10.75 -8.49 -12.21
CA TYR A 56 9.42 -8.44 -12.84
C TYR A 56 8.29 -8.76 -11.86
N ILE A 57 8.52 -9.70 -10.94
CA ILE A 57 7.55 -10.06 -9.90
C ILE A 57 7.36 -8.87 -8.95
N ASP A 58 8.45 -8.27 -8.46
CA ASP A 58 8.41 -7.08 -7.60
C ASP A 58 7.67 -5.94 -8.30
N PHE A 59 8.02 -5.64 -9.55
CA PHE A 59 7.35 -4.59 -10.33
C PHE A 59 5.84 -4.84 -10.46
N PHE A 60 5.43 -6.08 -10.71
CA PHE A 60 4.02 -6.46 -10.81
C PHE A 60 3.29 -6.34 -9.47
N VAL A 61 3.88 -6.83 -8.38
CA VAL A 61 3.33 -6.73 -7.03
C VAL A 61 3.23 -5.26 -6.61
N SER A 62 4.27 -4.47 -6.84
CA SER A 62 4.31 -3.03 -6.58
C SER A 62 3.27 -2.25 -7.38
N SER A 63 2.99 -2.65 -8.62
CA SER A 63 1.90 -2.08 -9.43
C SER A 63 0.53 -2.30 -8.79
N ILE A 64 0.23 -3.53 -8.37
CA ILE A 64 -1.03 -3.85 -7.69
C ILE A 64 -1.11 -3.15 -6.31
N ALA A 65 0.01 -3.10 -5.59
CA ALA A 65 0.09 -2.40 -4.31
C ALA A 65 -0.21 -0.90 -4.46
N THR A 66 0.24 -0.27 -5.54
CA THR A 66 -0.07 1.13 -5.88
C THR A 66 -1.58 1.34 -6.09
N VAL A 67 -2.26 0.37 -6.71
CA VAL A 67 -3.74 0.39 -6.83
C VAL A 67 -4.41 0.29 -5.46
N GLY A 68 -3.89 -0.55 -4.57
CA GLY A 68 -4.37 -0.66 -3.19
C GLY A 68 -4.18 0.64 -2.40
N LEU A 69 -3.03 1.29 -2.58
CA LEU A 69 -2.73 2.60 -1.99
C LEU A 69 -3.70 3.68 -2.52
N PHE A 70 -4.06 3.65 -3.80
CA PHE A 70 -5.10 4.52 -4.36
C PHE A 70 -6.46 4.27 -3.68
N GLY A 71 -6.89 3.01 -3.59
CA GLY A 71 -8.12 2.62 -2.90
C GLY A 71 -8.17 3.14 -1.46
N PHE A 72 -7.05 3.04 -0.74
CA PHE A 72 -6.91 3.58 0.60
C PHE A 72 -6.92 5.12 0.65
N ALA A 73 -6.10 5.78 -0.16
CA ALA A 73 -5.94 7.24 -0.13
C ALA A 73 -7.20 8.00 -0.53
N TYR A 74 -8.04 7.39 -1.38
CA TYR A 74 -9.29 7.97 -1.87
C TYR A 74 -10.54 7.30 -1.30
N GLN A 75 -10.38 6.34 -0.38
CA GLN A 75 -11.48 5.57 0.24
C GLN A 75 -12.42 4.94 -0.81
N LYS A 76 -11.82 4.39 -1.87
CA LYS A 76 -12.55 3.73 -2.97
C LYS A 76 -12.44 2.22 -2.81
N PRO A 77 -13.56 1.48 -2.75
CA PRO A 77 -13.51 0.03 -2.81
C PRO A 77 -13.09 -0.40 -4.21
N ILE A 78 -12.02 -1.17 -4.29
CA ILE A 78 -11.49 -1.77 -5.51
C ILE A 78 -11.42 -3.26 -5.26
N SER A 79 -12.04 -4.09 -6.10
CA SER A 79 -12.11 -5.55 -5.87
C SER A 79 -12.78 -5.90 -4.52
N SER A 80 -12.42 -7.04 -3.93
CA SER A 80 -12.97 -7.54 -2.67
C SER A 80 -11.99 -7.36 -1.50
N ILE A 81 -12.51 -7.20 -0.28
CA ILE A 81 -11.70 -7.17 0.94
C ILE A 81 -10.87 -8.46 1.11
N VAL A 82 -11.41 -9.61 0.68
CA VAL A 82 -10.73 -10.92 0.76
C VAL A 82 -9.48 -10.93 -0.12
N PHE A 83 -9.58 -10.39 -1.34
CA PHE A 83 -8.44 -10.23 -2.23
C PHE A 83 -7.32 -9.41 -1.56
N TRP A 84 -7.64 -8.26 -0.97
CA TRP A 84 -6.61 -7.41 -0.35
C TRP A 84 -5.96 -8.01 0.89
N ARG A 85 -6.69 -8.84 1.64
CA ARG A 85 -6.11 -9.56 2.77
C ARG A 85 -5.07 -10.58 2.32
N TRP A 86 -5.38 -11.37 1.30
CA TRP A 86 -4.44 -12.32 0.72
C TRP A 86 -3.28 -11.62 0.02
N PHE A 87 -3.57 -10.55 -0.72
CA PHE A 87 -2.57 -9.74 -1.38
C PHE A 87 -1.59 -9.14 -0.39
N PHE A 88 -2.07 -8.60 0.75
CA PHE A 88 -1.20 -8.10 1.82
C PHE A 88 -0.19 -9.15 2.31
N TYR A 89 -0.64 -10.39 2.56
CA TYR A 89 0.28 -11.46 2.98
C TYR A 89 1.29 -11.81 1.87
N GLY A 90 0.83 -11.86 0.62
CA GLY A 90 1.68 -12.07 -0.53
C GLY A 90 2.76 -11.00 -0.66
N SER A 91 2.38 -9.71 -0.64
CA SER A 91 3.30 -8.58 -0.71
C SER A 91 4.25 -8.51 0.48
N ALA A 92 3.80 -8.87 1.69
CA ALA A 92 4.67 -8.89 2.86
C ALA A 92 5.76 -9.98 2.74
N ILE A 93 5.39 -11.17 2.28
CA ILE A 93 6.34 -12.27 2.05
C ILE A 93 7.30 -11.92 0.93
N GLU A 94 6.77 -11.40 -0.17
CA GLU A 94 7.54 -11.01 -1.34
C GLU A 94 8.53 -9.88 -1.02
N GLY A 95 8.10 -8.81 -0.36
CA GLY A 95 8.99 -7.72 0.05
C GLY A 95 10.07 -8.17 1.04
N LEU A 96 9.76 -9.06 1.99
CA LEU A 96 10.78 -9.65 2.86
C LEU A 96 11.77 -10.50 2.07
N PHE A 97 11.30 -11.29 1.10
CA PHE A 97 12.16 -12.10 0.26
C PHE A 97 13.06 -11.22 -0.62
N TYR A 98 12.48 -10.27 -1.34
CA TYR A 98 13.18 -9.43 -2.30
C TYR A 98 14.13 -8.42 -1.65
N SER A 99 13.75 -7.81 -0.52
CA SER A 99 14.58 -6.82 0.16
C SER A 99 15.60 -7.41 1.15
N LEU A 100 15.36 -8.59 1.75
CA LEU A 100 16.25 -9.15 2.78
C LEU A 100 16.93 -10.45 2.36
N LEU A 101 16.21 -11.37 1.73
CA LEU A 101 16.74 -12.70 1.40
C LEU A 101 17.51 -12.70 0.07
N LEU A 102 16.99 -12.02 -0.95
CA LEU A 102 17.61 -11.96 -2.27
C LEU A 102 19.03 -11.38 -2.23
N PRO A 103 19.31 -10.24 -1.53
CA PRO A 103 20.67 -9.72 -1.42
C PRO A 103 21.63 -10.68 -0.71
N ALA A 104 21.13 -11.47 0.26
CA ALA A 104 21.94 -12.47 0.95
C ALA A 104 22.37 -13.65 0.06
N THR A 105 21.71 -13.86 -1.08
CA THR A 105 22.07 -14.90 -2.06
C THR A 105 23.14 -14.47 -3.06
N GLY A 106 23.47 -13.18 -3.12
CA GLY A 106 24.44 -12.63 -4.08
C GLY A 106 23.92 -12.57 -5.52
N LEU A 107 22.61 -12.73 -5.73
CA LEU A 107 21.99 -12.52 -7.03
C LEU A 107 21.90 -11.01 -7.33
N PRO A 108 22.16 -10.58 -8.58
CA PRO A 108 22.00 -9.19 -8.96
C PRO A 108 20.53 -8.78 -8.84
N ARG A 109 20.29 -7.63 -8.21
CA ARG A 109 18.97 -7.01 -8.05
C ARG A 109 18.89 -5.75 -8.90
N TYR A 110 17.69 -5.40 -9.36
CA TYR A 110 17.41 -4.10 -9.95
C TYR A 110 17.97 -2.95 -9.08
N GLY A 111 18.84 -2.13 -9.66
CA GLY A 111 19.40 -0.93 -9.02
C GLY A 111 20.61 -1.16 -8.10
N GLU A 112 21.11 -2.38 -7.95
CA GLU A 112 22.31 -2.65 -7.15
C GLU A 112 23.58 -2.63 -8.01
N GLU A 113 24.35 -1.53 -7.98
CA GLU A 113 25.76 -1.58 -8.35
C GLU A 113 26.69 -1.88 -7.17
N MET A 114 26.34 -1.55 -5.91
CA MET A 114 27.02 -2.07 -4.71
C MET A 114 26.41 -1.44 -3.43
N ALA A 115 26.20 -2.29 -2.42
CA ALA A 115 26.12 -2.01 -0.98
C ALA A 115 24.82 -1.40 -0.42
N PHE A 116 24.51 -1.87 0.81
CA PHE A 116 23.58 -1.32 1.79
C PHE A 116 23.78 0.19 2.03
N ASP A 117 23.37 1.01 1.09
CA ASP A 117 23.53 2.46 1.10
C ASP A 117 22.24 3.16 1.53
N GLY A 118 22.19 4.50 1.41
CA GLY A 118 20.99 5.27 1.73
C GLY A 118 19.78 4.91 0.87
N TRP A 119 20.00 4.39 -0.35
CA TRP A 119 18.94 3.94 -1.24
C TRP A 119 18.28 2.66 -0.72
N TYR A 120 19.06 1.71 -0.22
CA TYR A 120 18.53 0.51 0.43
C TYR A 120 17.65 0.83 1.66
N VAL A 121 18.08 1.77 2.50
CA VAL A 121 17.27 2.21 3.66
C VAL A 121 15.97 2.88 3.21
N PHE A 122 16.04 3.70 2.16
CA PHE A 122 14.86 4.35 1.58
C PHE A 122 13.85 3.31 1.07
N GLU A 123 14.29 2.27 0.36
CA GLU A 123 13.43 1.19 -0.12
C GLU A 123 12.73 0.46 1.03
N LEU A 124 13.44 0.14 2.11
CA LEU A 124 12.84 -0.53 3.28
C LEU A 124 11.76 0.33 3.94
N VAL A 125 12.02 1.64 4.10
CA VAL A 125 11.03 2.59 4.64
C VAL A 125 9.84 2.69 3.70
N TYR A 126 10.08 2.78 2.39
CA TYR A 126 9.04 2.87 1.38
C TYR A 126 8.15 1.60 1.37
N MET A 127 8.76 0.41 1.39
CA MET A 127 8.06 -0.87 1.51
C MET A 127 7.20 -0.90 2.79
N ALA A 128 7.75 -0.49 3.93
CA ALA A 128 7.00 -0.44 5.20
C ALA A 128 5.77 0.47 5.11
N LEU A 129 5.90 1.64 4.46
CA LEU A 129 4.77 2.56 4.25
C LEU A 129 3.68 1.95 3.36
N ILE A 130 4.06 1.28 2.27
CA ILE A 130 3.13 0.57 1.39
C ILE A 130 2.40 -0.54 2.15
N LEU A 131 3.11 -1.35 2.94
CA LEU A 131 2.52 -2.41 3.74
C LEU A 131 1.55 -1.86 4.80
N VAL A 132 1.88 -0.74 5.44
CA VAL A 132 0.96 -0.06 6.37
C VAL A 132 -0.30 0.40 5.65
N ALA A 133 -0.17 0.98 4.44
CA ALA A 133 -1.33 1.38 3.65
C ALA A 133 -2.21 0.18 3.28
N LEU A 134 -1.61 -0.91 2.79
CA LEU A 134 -2.33 -2.14 2.43
C LEU A 134 -3.01 -2.78 3.64
N TYR A 135 -2.33 -2.85 4.78
CA TYR A 135 -2.91 -3.35 6.02
C TYR A 135 -4.12 -2.51 6.45
N ARG A 136 -3.99 -1.18 6.45
CA ARG A 136 -5.10 -0.28 6.79
C ARG A 136 -6.24 -0.39 5.78
N TYR A 137 -5.92 -0.57 4.50
CA TYR A 137 -6.91 -0.78 3.46
C TYR A 137 -7.69 -2.08 3.66
N ALA A 138 -7.00 -3.20 3.91
CA ALA A 138 -7.63 -4.52 4.02
C ALA A 138 -8.36 -4.77 5.36
N TYR A 139 -7.96 -4.08 6.44
CA TYR A 139 -8.44 -4.39 7.79
C TYR A 139 -9.03 -3.21 8.57
N ARG A 140 -8.67 -1.96 8.26
CA ARG A 140 -9.00 -0.77 9.09
C ARG A 140 -9.68 0.38 8.36
N SER A 141 -10.20 0.17 7.16
CA SER A 141 -10.98 1.21 6.45
C SER A 141 -12.42 0.74 6.21
N PRO A 142 -13.26 0.66 7.27
CA PRO A 142 -14.67 0.34 7.13
C PRO A 142 -15.38 1.29 6.17
N ALA A 143 -15.00 2.58 6.15
CA ALA A 143 -15.59 3.57 5.23
C ALA A 143 -15.46 3.16 3.76
N ALA A 144 -14.28 2.72 3.32
CA ALA A 144 -14.06 2.25 1.94
C ALA A 144 -14.94 1.03 1.60
N TRP A 145 -15.15 0.12 2.55
CA TRP A 145 -15.87 -1.16 2.32
C TRP A 145 -17.36 -1.12 2.66
N ARG A 146 -17.85 -0.12 3.40
CA ARG A 146 -19.28 0.07 3.66
C ARG A 146 -20.02 0.54 2.40
N LEU A 147 -19.41 1.47 1.65
CA LEU A 147 -19.96 2.01 0.40
C LEU A 147 -20.21 0.96 -0.70
N SER A 148 -19.56 -0.20 -0.63
CA SER A 148 -19.77 -1.29 -1.59
C SER A 148 -20.89 -2.28 -1.20
N ARG A 149 -21.51 -2.13 -0.01
CA ARG A 149 -22.62 -3.00 0.44
C ARG A 149 -24.00 -2.42 0.15
N ASP A 150 -24.05 -1.16 -0.26
CA ASP A 150 -25.29 -0.41 -0.53
C ASP A 150 -25.64 -0.37 -2.03
N TYR A 151 -24.93 -1.14 -2.86
CA TYR A 151 -25.20 -1.38 -4.28
C TYR A 151 -25.26 -2.89 -4.55
#